data_AF-A0A7Y6GA03-F1
#
_entry.id   AF-A0A7Y6GA03-F1
#
_cell.length_a   1.000
_cell.length_b   1.000
_cell.length_c   1.000
_cell.angle_alpha   90.00
_cell.angle_beta   90.00
_cell.angle_gamma   90.00
#
_symmetry.space_group_name_H-M   'P 1'
#
loop_
_entity.id
_entity.type
_entity.pdbx_description
1 polymer ?
#
loop_
_entity_poly.entity_id
_entity_poly.type
_entity_poly.pdbx_seq_one_letter_code
_entity_poly.pdbx_strand_id
1 'polypeptide(L)'
;MPRPELTEPDYLRELERLARAVTAAAAAEGTLTHGPDPTGATALHRAVNALARAVRHHHFPGDGCLPEEEDRPTVRLVGVVLLRPSAMPAGTDESYGEACARLAVEPRSEGWALWNTWGDGGAPVTLVVTDVAATEALHAHWAHGGSAAPVTPLPSQIVAVRQGWTGPMTFSPQAARGLGVPGLP
;
A
#
# COMPACT_ATOMS: atom_id res chain seq x y z
N MET A 1 6.89 -30.89 27.38
CA MET A 1 6.74 -31.25 25.95
C MET A 1 7.81 -30.52 25.16
N PRO A 2 8.61 -31.19 24.32
CA PRO A 2 9.54 -30.50 23.43
C PRO A 2 8.75 -29.62 22.47
N ARG A 3 9.22 -28.38 22.26
CA ARG A 3 8.60 -27.43 21.32
C ARG A 3 8.64 -28.07 19.92
N PRO A 4 7.53 -28.10 19.16
CA PRO A 4 7.56 -28.63 17.80
C PRO A 4 8.62 -27.86 17.00
N GLU A 5 9.43 -28.58 16.22
CA GLU A 5 10.38 -27.96 15.30
C GLU A 5 9.59 -27.14 14.28
N LEU A 6 9.80 -25.82 14.32
CA LEU A 6 9.19 -24.91 13.38
C LEU A 6 9.88 -25.07 12.03
N THR A 7 9.10 -25.07 10.95
CA THR A 7 9.67 -24.86 9.61
C THR A 7 10.34 -23.48 9.55
N GLU A 8 11.28 -23.28 8.64
CA GLU A 8 11.92 -21.96 8.47
C GLU A 8 10.88 -20.82 8.27
N PRO A 9 9.84 -20.97 7.43
CA PRO A 9 8.76 -19.99 7.35
C PRO A 9 8.04 -19.73 8.69
N ASP A 10 7.78 -20.77 9.47
CA ASP A 10 7.08 -20.62 10.77
C ASP A 10 7.99 -19.96 11.81
N TYR A 11 9.29 -20.21 11.75
CA TYR A 11 10.28 -19.55 12.58
C TYR A 11 10.36 -18.05 12.25
N LEU A 12 10.41 -17.68 10.96
CA LEU A 12 10.41 -16.28 10.52
C LEU A 12 9.12 -15.55 10.93
N ARG A 13 7.95 -16.21 10.80
CA ARG A 13 6.66 -15.67 11.29
C ARG A 13 6.66 -15.44 12.79
N GLU A 14 7.23 -16.36 13.57
CA GLU A 14 7.34 -16.21 15.02
C GLU A 14 8.28 -15.06 15.42
N LEU A 15 9.40 -14.87 14.69
CA LEU A 15 10.27 -13.72 14.88
C LEU A 15 9.55 -12.40 14.59
N GLU A 16 8.79 -12.33 13.49
CA GLU A 16 7.99 -11.14 13.17
C GLU A 16 6.94 -10.87 14.26
N ARG A 17 6.22 -11.90 14.73
CA ARG A 17 5.22 -11.78 15.79
C ARG A 17 5.83 -11.23 17.08
N LEU A 18 6.99 -11.75 17.49
CA LEU A 18 7.71 -11.28 18.67
C LEU A 18 8.20 -9.85 18.51
N ALA A 19 8.74 -9.49 17.34
CA ALA A 19 9.17 -8.13 17.05
C ALA A 19 7.99 -7.14 17.11
N ARG A 20 6.83 -7.49 16.53
CA ARG A 20 5.60 -6.71 16.67
C ARG A 20 5.18 -6.53 18.13
N ALA A 21 5.24 -7.58 18.95
CA ALA A 21 4.91 -7.50 20.36
C ALA A 21 5.81 -6.53 21.14
N VAL A 22 7.12 -6.55 20.90
CA VAL A 22 8.08 -5.61 21.51
C VAL A 22 7.74 -4.17 21.13
N THR A 23 7.48 -3.92 19.85
CA THR A 23 7.20 -2.55 19.36
C THR A 23 5.85 -2.03 19.86
N ALA A 24 4.83 -2.88 19.97
CA ALA A 24 3.54 -2.52 20.55
C ALA A 24 3.66 -2.16 22.05
N ALA A 25 4.42 -2.92 22.82
CA ALA A 25 4.67 -2.62 24.23
C ALA A 25 5.39 -1.27 24.39
N ALA A 26 6.45 -1.02 23.61
CA ALA A 26 7.18 0.24 23.64
C ALA A 26 6.33 1.44 23.19
N ALA A 27 5.44 1.26 22.22
CA ALA A 27 4.46 2.28 21.82
C ALA A 27 3.49 2.62 22.96
N ALA A 28 2.98 1.62 23.68
CA ALA A 28 2.06 1.81 24.81
C ALA A 28 2.70 2.59 25.98
N GLU A 29 4.02 2.49 26.15
CA GLU A 29 4.77 3.28 27.12
C GLU A 29 5.09 4.71 26.64
N GLY A 30 4.70 5.07 25.41
CA GLY A 30 4.96 6.38 24.82
C GLY A 30 6.43 6.64 24.51
N THR A 31 7.24 5.58 24.49
CA THR A 31 8.69 5.70 24.36
C THR A 31 9.14 5.61 22.89
N LEU A 32 8.26 5.20 21.98
CA LEU A 32 8.59 4.88 20.60
C LEU A 32 8.53 6.12 19.70
N THR A 33 9.54 6.31 18.85
CA THR A 33 9.49 7.27 17.74
C THR A 33 9.78 6.60 16.41
N HIS A 34 9.11 7.07 15.36
CA HIS A 34 9.35 6.65 13.98
C HIS A 34 10.24 7.62 13.20
N GLY A 35 10.56 8.79 13.79
CA GLY A 35 11.49 9.77 13.23
C GLY A 35 12.93 9.51 13.67
N PRO A 36 13.81 10.54 13.57
CA PRO A 36 15.14 10.51 14.15
C PRO A 36 15.10 10.14 15.64
N ASP A 37 16.06 9.36 16.09
CA ASP A 37 16.14 8.99 17.50
C ASP A 37 16.43 10.24 18.36
N PRO A 38 15.81 10.38 19.55
CA PRO A 38 16.07 11.50 20.44
C PRO A 38 17.55 11.59 20.84
N THR A 39 18.06 12.81 21.03
CA THR A 39 19.47 13.06 21.34
C THR A 39 19.98 12.34 22.60
N GLY A 40 19.06 11.98 23.53
CA GLY A 40 19.35 11.22 24.75
C GLY A 40 18.96 9.74 24.72
N ALA A 41 18.57 9.19 23.57
CA ALA A 41 18.11 7.80 23.48
C ALA A 41 19.22 6.81 23.86
N THR A 42 18.86 5.80 24.66
CA THR A 42 19.79 4.71 24.99
C THR A 42 19.97 3.78 23.78
N ALA A 43 20.99 2.92 23.82
CA ALA A 43 21.23 1.96 22.75
C ALA A 43 20.04 1.01 22.53
N LEU A 44 19.43 0.51 23.62
CA LEU A 44 18.23 -0.32 23.55
C LEU A 44 17.07 0.46 22.90
N HIS A 45 16.90 1.72 23.29
CA HIS A 45 15.82 2.55 22.78
C HIS A 45 15.93 2.80 21.28
N ARG A 46 17.14 3.10 20.80
CA ARG A 46 17.45 3.21 19.36
C ARG A 46 17.19 1.90 18.63
N ALA A 47 17.57 0.76 19.20
CA ALA A 47 17.33 -0.55 18.61
C ALA A 47 15.82 -0.87 18.52
N VAL A 48 15.03 -0.53 19.54
CA VAL A 48 13.57 -0.71 19.53
C VAL A 48 12.92 0.23 18.51
N ASN A 49 13.35 1.49 18.42
CA ASN A 49 12.86 2.40 17.37
C ASN A 49 13.23 1.88 15.97
N ALA A 50 14.45 1.37 15.78
CA ALA A 50 14.87 0.77 14.52
C ALA A 50 14.04 -0.47 14.17
N LEU A 51 13.80 -1.35 15.14
CA LEU A 51 12.93 -2.51 14.99
C LEU A 51 11.51 -2.07 14.63
N ALA A 52 10.98 -1.06 15.31
CA ALA A 52 9.65 -0.50 15.07
C ALA A 52 9.51 0.12 13.69
N ARG A 53 10.54 0.79 13.19
CA ARG A 53 10.60 1.23 11.79
C ARG A 53 10.58 0.02 10.87
N ALA A 54 11.49 -0.94 11.06
CA ALA A 54 11.61 -2.14 10.22
C ALA A 54 10.32 -2.98 10.15
N VAL A 55 9.69 -3.32 11.28
CA VAL A 55 8.46 -4.15 11.28
C VAL A 55 7.21 -3.39 10.81
N ARG A 56 7.26 -2.06 10.81
CA ARG A 56 6.23 -1.22 10.22
C ARG A 56 6.34 -1.18 8.70
N HIS A 57 7.54 -1.37 8.15
CA HIS A 57 7.74 -1.60 6.72
C HIS A 57 7.24 -3.00 6.37
N HIS A 58 5.95 -3.10 6.09
CA HIS A 58 5.41 -4.27 5.41
C HIS A 58 5.73 -4.13 3.93
N HIS A 59 6.64 -4.98 3.46
CA HIS A 59 7.08 -4.93 2.07
C HIS A 59 6.01 -5.47 1.12
N PHE A 60 5.82 -4.77 0.01
CA PHE A 60 4.96 -5.21 -1.07
C PHE A 60 5.57 -4.85 -2.43
N PRO A 61 5.24 -5.56 -3.53
CA PRO A 61 5.74 -5.20 -4.85
C PRO A 61 5.41 -3.74 -5.20
N GLY A 62 6.40 -2.94 -5.61
CA GLY A 62 6.19 -1.52 -5.86
C GLY A 62 6.21 -0.63 -4.62
N ASP A 63 6.74 -1.10 -3.48
CA ASP A 63 7.01 -0.27 -2.30
C ASP A 63 8.32 0.52 -2.37
N GLY A 64 9.14 0.31 -3.42
CA GLY A 64 10.41 0.99 -3.63
C GLY A 64 11.61 0.37 -2.91
N CYS A 65 11.45 -0.78 -2.27
CA CYS A 65 12.50 -1.39 -1.45
C CYS A 65 13.41 -2.35 -2.21
N LEU A 66 13.03 -2.76 -3.42
CA LEU A 66 13.89 -3.57 -4.27
C LEU A 66 14.94 -2.68 -4.97
N PRO A 67 16.17 -3.16 -5.21
CA PRO A 67 17.23 -2.37 -5.85
C PRO A 67 16.83 -1.77 -7.21
N GLU A 68 16.04 -2.50 -8.00
CA GLU A 68 15.52 -2.02 -9.29
C GLU A 68 14.45 -0.92 -9.15
N GLU A 69 13.94 -0.69 -7.95
CA GLU A 69 12.91 0.30 -7.65
C GLU A 69 13.44 1.53 -6.88
N GLU A 70 14.68 1.48 -6.40
CA GLU A 70 15.26 2.49 -5.49
C GLU A 70 15.20 3.91 -6.06
N ASP A 71 15.45 4.05 -7.37
CA ASP A 71 15.42 5.34 -8.08
C ASP A 71 14.03 5.72 -8.60
N ARG A 72 13.00 4.85 -8.46
CA ARG A 72 11.66 5.15 -8.96
C ARG A 72 10.96 6.12 -8.00
N PRO A 73 10.48 7.28 -8.49
CA PRO A 73 9.82 8.25 -7.62
C PRO A 73 8.51 7.68 -7.07
N THR A 74 8.16 8.05 -5.84
CA THR A 74 6.85 7.69 -5.27
C THR A 74 5.72 8.45 -5.96
N VAL A 75 4.59 7.77 -6.16
CA VAL A 75 3.39 8.38 -6.74
C VAL A 75 2.48 8.84 -5.62
N ARG A 76 2.10 10.12 -5.67
CA ARG A 76 1.08 10.68 -4.79
C ARG A 76 -0.26 10.07 -5.20
N LEU A 77 -0.83 9.18 -4.39
CA LEU A 77 -2.15 8.60 -4.66
C LEU A 77 -3.26 9.30 -3.90
N VAL A 78 -4.37 9.51 -4.61
CA VAL A 78 -5.67 9.84 -4.00
C VAL A 78 -6.31 8.57 -3.50
N GLY A 79 -6.28 7.53 -4.33
CA GLY A 79 -6.87 6.24 -4.03
C GLY A 79 -6.72 5.27 -5.19
N VAL A 80 -7.18 4.05 -4.97
CA VAL A 80 -7.14 2.98 -5.97
C VAL A 80 -8.51 2.36 -6.18
N VAL A 81 -8.75 1.85 -7.38
CA VAL A 81 -9.90 1.00 -7.71
C VAL A 81 -9.36 -0.31 -8.26
N LEU A 82 -9.89 -1.43 -7.79
CA LEU A 82 -9.61 -2.75 -8.35
C LEU A 82 -10.85 -3.23 -9.10
N LEU A 83 -10.70 -3.43 -10.41
CA LEU A 83 -11.74 -3.98 -11.27
C LEU A 83 -11.43 -5.44 -11.53
N ARG A 84 -12.26 -6.37 -11.06
CA ARG A 84 -12.12 -7.79 -11.36
C ARG A 84 -13.39 -8.36 -12.00
N PRO A 85 -13.25 -9.34 -12.92
CA PRO A 85 -14.41 -10.03 -13.51
C PRO A 85 -15.40 -10.58 -12.48
N SER A 86 -14.90 -11.08 -11.35
CA SER A 86 -15.68 -11.74 -10.30
C SER A 86 -15.97 -10.87 -9.07
N ALA A 87 -15.40 -9.66 -9.00
CA ALA A 87 -15.49 -8.80 -7.82
C ALA A 87 -15.32 -7.33 -8.22
N MET A 88 -16.43 -6.73 -8.68
CA MET A 88 -16.49 -5.29 -8.93
C MET A 88 -16.56 -4.51 -7.61
N PRO A 89 -16.08 -3.25 -7.57
CA PRO A 89 -16.17 -2.41 -6.38
C PRO A 89 -17.62 -2.28 -5.88
N ALA A 90 -17.82 -2.34 -4.56
CA ALA A 90 -19.14 -2.20 -3.97
C ALA A 90 -19.81 -0.86 -4.34
N GLY A 91 -21.11 -0.91 -4.63
CA GLY A 91 -21.87 0.27 -5.09
C GLY A 91 -21.70 0.60 -6.58
N THR A 92 -21.10 -0.31 -7.37
CA THR A 92 -21.00 -0.20 -8.82
C THR A 92 -22.07 -1.06 -9.49
N ASP A 93 -22.97 -0.44 -10.24
CA ASP A 93 -23.98 -1.15 -11.05
C ASP A 93 -23.42 -1.62 -12.41
N GLU A 94 -22.28 -1.06 -12.82
CA GLU A 94 -21.56 -1.39 -14.05
C GLU A 94 -20.89 -2.78 -13.96
N SER A 95 -21.05 -3.60 -14.99
CA SER A 95 -20.34 -4.87 -15.13
C SER A 95 -18.86 -4.66 -15.46
N TYR A 96 -18.04 -5.69 -15.22
CA TYR A 96 -16.61 -5.62 -15.55
C TYR A 96 -16.34 -5.30 -17.04
N GLY A 97 -17.14 -5.87 -17.94
CA GLY A 97 -17.01 -5.62 -19.39
C GLY A 97 -17.34 -4.17 -19.77
N GLU A 98 -18.40 -3.60 -19.20
CA GLU A 98 -18.76 -2.20 -19.40
C GLU A 98 -17.68 -1.27 -18.85
N ALA A 99 -17.14 -1.57 -17.66
CA ALA A 99 -16.04 -0.79 -17.08
C ALA A 99 -14.79 -0.81 -17.96
N CYS A 100 -14.43 -1.97 -18.52
CA CYS A 100 -13.33 -2.08 -19.48
C CYS A 100 -13.60 -1.26 -20.75
N ALA A 101 -14.82 -1.33 -21.30
CA ALA A 101 -15.21 -0.57 -22.48
C ALA A 101 -15.16 0.95 -22.24
N ARG A 102 -15.67 1.44 -21.10
CA ARG A 102 -15.60 2.85 -20.68
C ARG A 102 -14.15 3.31 -20.52
N LEU A 103 -13.29 2.44 -20.00
CA LEU A 103 -11.86 2.69 -19.89
C LEU A 103 -11.11 2.49 -21.21
N ALA A 104 -11.79 2.07 -22.28
CA ALA A 104 -11.24 1.67 -23.57
C ALA A 104 -9.98 0.79 -23.42
N VAL A 105 -10.13 -0.28 -22.63
CA VAL A 105 -9.14 -1.35 -22.46
C VAL A 105 -9.81 -2.70 -22.71
N GLU A 106 -9.03 -3.68 -23.15
CA GLU A 106 -9.53 -5.04 -23.30
C GLU A 106 -9.75 -5.70 -21.94
N PRO A 107 -10.84 -6.47 -21.75
CA PRO A 107 -11.03 -7.26 -20.54
C PRO A 107 -9.93 -8.29 -20.36
N ARG A 108 -9.45 -8.43 -19.12
CA ARG A 108 -8.44 -9.43 -18.73
C ARG A 108 -8.92 -10.29 -17.58
N SER A 109 -8.41 -11.51 -17.48
CA SER A 109 -8.66 -12.44 -16.36
C SER A 109 -8.18 -11.89 -15.03
N GLU A 110 -7.02 -11.22 -15.02
CA GLU A 110 -6.43 -10.66 -13.79
C GLU A 110 -7.20 -9.44 -13.29
N GLY A 111 -7.97 -8.78 -14.17
CA GLY A 111 -8.57 -7.49 -13.86
C GLY A 111 -7.70 -6.30 -14.27
N TRP A 112 -8.07 -5.13 -13.75
CA TRP A 112 -7.35 -3.87 -13.90
C TRP A 112 -7.24 -3.17 -12.55
N ALA A 113 -6.08 -2.57 -12.31
CA ALA A 113 -5.89 -1.64 -11.20
C ALA A 113 -5.97 -0.20 -11.74
N LEU A 114 -6.73 0.65 -11.07
CA LEU A 114 -6.84 2.07 -11.39
C LEU A 114 -6.21 2.88 -10.28
N TRP A 115 -5.23 3.70 -10.63
CA TRP A 115 -4.53 4.57 -9.69
C TRP A 115 -4.99 6.00 -9.91
N ASN A 116 -5.80 6.53 -8.99
CA ASN A 116 -6.26 7.92 -9.04
C ASN A 116 -5.16 8.81 -8.46
N THR A 117 -4.65 9.73 -9.28
CA THR A 117 -3.50 10.58 -8.98
C THR A 117 -3.66 11.94 -9.66
N TRP A 118 -2.58 12.71 -9.73
CA TRP A 118 -2.51 14.01 -10.38
C TRP A 118 -1.55 13.93 -11.56
N GLY A 119 -1.99 14.40 -12.71
CA GLY A 119 -1.16 14.59 -13.90
C GLY A 119 -0.44 15.93 -13.87
N ASP A 120 0.12 16.30 -15.03
CA ASP A 120 0.81 17.56 -15.21
C ASP A 120 -0.10 18.76 -14.88
N GLY A 121 0.47 19.76 -14.20
CA GLY A 121 -0.28 20.93 -13.75
C GLY A 121 -1.29 20.65 -12.63
N GLY A 122 -1.28 19.44 -12.03
CA GLY A 122 -2.15 19.10 -10.91
C GLY A 122 -3.56 18.67 -11.32
N ALA A 123 -3.81 18.42 -12.60
CA ALA A 123 -5.11 17.93 -13.08
C ALA A 123 -5.37 16.50 -12.54
N PRO A 124 -6.61 16.17 -12.10
CA PRO A 124 -6.93 14.82 -11.66
C PRO A 124 -6.87 13.84 -12.83
N VAL A 125 -6.18 12.71 -12.65
CA VAL A 125 -6.07 11.64 -13.65
C VAL A 125 -6.20 10.27 -13.01
N THR A 126 -6.62 9.29 -13.81
CA THR A 126 -6.60 7.87 -13.48
C THR A 126 -5.59 7.16 -14.37
N LEU A 127 -4.61 6.49 -13.79
CA LEU A 127 -3.75 5.54 -14.51
C LEU A 127 -4.43 4.18 -14.51
N VAL A 128 -4.58 3.56 -15.68
CA VAL A 128 -5.03 2.17 -15.82
C VAL A 128 -3.79 1.29 -15.89
N VAL A 129 -3.55 0.49 -14.85
CA VAL A 129 -2.31 -0.27 -14.70
C VAL A 129 -2.54 -1.78 -14.72
N THR A 130 -1.59 -2.50 -15.30
CA THR A 130 -1.61 -3.97 -15.38
C THR A 130 -1.27 -4.65 -14.06
N ASP A 131 -0.63 -3.94 -13.13
CA ASP A 131 -0.08 -4.48 -11.89
C ASP A 131 -1.12 -4.58 -10.78
N VAL A 132 -2.04 -5.53 -10.97
CA VAL A 132 -3.14 -5.80 -10.05
C VAL A 132 -2.62 -6.32 -8.71
N ALA A 133 -1.65 -7.23 -8.73
CA ALA A 133 -1.12 -7.87 -7.52
C ALA A 133 -0.40 -6.86 -6.60
N ALA A 134 0.44 -5.97 -7.15
CA ALA A 134 1.06 -4.91 -6.37
C ALA A 134 0.01 -3.97 -5.74
N THR A 135 -1.02 -3.62 -6.52
CA THR A 135 -2.10 -2.74 -6.06
C THR A 135 -2.93 -3.38 -4.94
N GLU A 136 -3.15 -4.69 -5.00
CA GLU A 136 -3.81 -5.44 -3.93
C GLU A 136 -2.98 -5.46 -2.65
N ALA A 137 -1.67 -5.68 -2.78
CA ALA A 137 -0.77 -5.66 -1.63
C ALA A 137 -0.67 -4.26 -1.00
N LEU A 138 -0.67 -3.20 -1.82
CA LEU A 138 -0.81 -1.82 -1.37
C LEU A 138 -2.14 -1.57 -0.64
N HIS A 139 -3.25 -2.05 -1.21
CA HIS A 139 -4.57 -1.92 -0.59
C HIS A 139 -4.63 -2.64 0.77
N ALA A 140 -4.06 -3.84 0.85
CA ALA A 140 -3.90 -4.58 2.11
C ALA A 140 -3.00 -3.81 3.09
N HIS A 141 -1.88 -3.25 2.63
CA HIS A 141 -1.00 -2.43 3.46
C HIS A 141 -1.76 -1.26 4.11
N TRP A 142 -2.58 -0.54 3.35
CA TRP A 142 -3.42 0.53 3.88
C TRP A 142 -4.49 0.03 4.86
N ALA A 143 -5.15 -1.09 4.57
CA ALA A 143 -6.15 -1.67 5.46
C ALA A 143 -5.57 -2.06 6.84
N HIS A 144 -4.27 -2.33 6.93
CA HIS A 144 -3.54 -2.61 8.17
C HIS A 144 -2.92 -1.35 8.82
N GLY A 145 -3.34 -0.14 8.41
CA GLY A 145 -2.84 1.13 8.97
C GLY A 145 -1.47 1.58 8.42
N GLY A 146 -0.97 0.89 7.40
CA GLY A 146 0.19 1.33 6.63
C GLY A 146 -0.10 2.63 5.88
N SER A 147 0.89 3.49 5.70
CA SER A 147 0.70 4.82 5.05
C SER A 147 1.69 5.11 3.93
N ALA A 148 2.41 4.08 3.46
CA ALA A 148 3.36 4.19 2.38
C ALA A 148 2.64 4.51 1.06
N ALA A 149 3.30 5.35 0.26
CA ALA A 149 2.95 5.56 -1.14
C ALA A 149 3.77 4.56 -1.98
N PRO A 150 3.17 3.95 -3.02
CA PRO A 150 3.93 3.10 -3.92
C PRO A 150 4.85 3.93 -4.80
N VAL A 151 5.85 3.29 -5.40
CA VAL A 151 6.62 3.89 -6.50
C VAL A 151 5.79 3.99 -7.77
N THR A 152 6.20 4.89 -8.65
CA THR A 152 5.54 5.13 -9.94
C THR A 152 5.55 3.83 -10.76
N PRO A 153 4.40 3.40 -11.33
CA PRO A 153 4.35 2.24 -12.20
C PRO A 153 5.30 2.42 -13.37
N LEU A 154 5.87 1.31 -13.87
CA LEU A 154 6.65 1.37 -15.10
C LEU A 154 5.76 1.84 -16.26
N PRO A 155 6.32 2.55 -17.27
CA PRO A 155 5.56 2.92 -18.46
C PRO A 155 4.91 1.71 -19.14
N SER A 156 5.55 0.55 -19.14
CA SER A 156 5.02 -0.71 -19.69
C SER A 156 3.84 -1.28 -18.90
N GLN A 157 3.65 -0.86 -17.64
CA GLN A 157 2.53 -1.27 -16.81
C GLN A 157 1.32 -0.33 -16.97
N ILE A 158 1.48 0.85 -17.57
CA ILE A 158 0.40 1.83 -17.78
C ILE A 158 -0.19 1.61 -19.18
N VAL A 159 -1.44 1.15 -19.26
CA VAL A 159 -2.11 0.85 -20.53
C VAL A 159 -2.94 2.01 -21.02
N ALA A 160 -3.46 2.83 -20.10
CA ALA A 160 -4.17 4.06 -20.44
C ALA A 160 -4.07 5.09 -19.32
N VAL A 161 -4.23 6.36 -19.71
CA VAL A 161 -4.43 7.48 -18.79
C VAL A 161 -5.79 8.11 -19.10
N ARG A 162 -6.63 8.26 -18.09
CA ARG A 162 -7.97 8.86 -18.19
C ARG A 162 -8.00 10.16 -17.39
N GLN A 163 -8.73 11.15 -17.92
CA GLN A 163 -8.93 12.43 -17.24
C GLN A 163 -10.00 12.27 -16.15
N GLY A 164 -9.77 12.95 -15.01
CA GLY A 164 -10.58 12.81 -13.81
C GLY A 164 -10.21 11.59 -12.98
N TRP A 165 -10.78 11.50 -11.77
CA TRP A 165 -10.65 10.32 -10.92
C TRP A 165 -11.82 9.37 -11.14
N THR A 166 -11.54 8.07 -11.07
CA THR A 166 -12.55 7.02 -11.18
C THR A 166 -12.98 6.54 -9.80
N GLY A 167 -14.28 6.49 -9.54
CA GLY A 167 -14.85 5.96 -8.30
C GLY A 167 -15.89 4.86 -8.56
N PRO A 168 -16.38 4.17 -7.50
CA PRO A 168 -15.94 4.28 -6.10
C PRO A 168 -14.52 3.73 -5.87
N MET A 169 -13.75 4.33 -4.96
CA MET A 169 -12.33 4.03 -4.74
C MET A 169 -11.99 3.85 -3.26
N THR A 170 -10.92 3.10 -2.96
CA THR A 170 -10.29 3.13 -1.64
C THR A 170 -9.30 4.28 -1.59
N PHE A 171 -9.50 5.22 -0.67
CA PHE A 171 -8.59 6.35 -0.48
C PHE A 171 -7.24 5.93 0.09
N SER A 172 -6.18 6.61 -0.34
CA SER A 172 -4.89 6.51 0.33
C SER A 172 -5.00 7.14 1.73
N PRO A 173 -4.28 6.63 2.74
CA PRO A 173 -4.29 7.20 4.09
C PRO A 173 -3.87 8.66 4.16
N GLN A 174 -3.03 9.11 3.23
CA GLN A 174 -2.65 10.52 3.12
C GLN A 174 -3.78 11.38 2.55
N ALA A 175 -4.46 10.89 1.50
CA ALA A 175 -5.58 11.59 0.90
C ALA A 175 -6.80 11.62 1.85
N ALA A 176 -7.10 10.53 2.55
CA ALA A 176 -8.18 10.48 3.54
C ALA A 176 -8.01 11.55 4.62
N ARG A 177 -6.78 11.72 5.15
CA ARG A 177 -6.44 12.77 6.12
C ARG A 177 -6.56 14.18 5.56
N GLY A 178 -6.14 14.41 4.32
CA GLY A 178 -6.17 15.74 3.69
C GLY A 178 -7.55 16.16 3.17
N LEU A 179 -8.42 15.20 2.82
CA LEU A 179 -9.74 15.45 2.25
C LEU A 179 -10.88 15.39 3.29
N GLY A 180 -10.57 15.06 4.55
CA GLY A 180 -11.56 14.96 5.61
C GLY A 180 -12.56 13.81 5.41
N VAL A 181 -12.20 12.80 4.61
CA VAL A 181 -13.04 11.61 4.40
C VAL A 181 -12.87 10.69 5.61
N PRO A 182 -13.91 10.38 6.39
CA PRO A 182 -13.80 9.49 7.54
C PRO A 182 -13.62 8.05 7.07
N GLY A 183 -12.67 7.31 7.64
CA GLY A 183 -12.69 5.84 7.61
C GLY A 183 -11.40 5.15 7.18
N LEU A 184 -10.44 5.04 8.11
CA LEU A 184 -9.86 3.82 8.69
C LEU A 184 -8.72 4.29 9.62
N PRO A 185 -8.48 3.60 10.76
CA PRO A 185 -7.90 4.15 11.99
C PRO A 185 -6.54 4.83 11.84
#